data_AF-A0A7X6L2A9-F1
#
_entry.id   AF-A0A7X6L2A9-F1
#
_cell.length_a   1.000
_cell.length_b   1.000
_cell.length_c   1.000
_cell.angle_alpha   90.00
_cell.angle_beta   90.00
_cell.angle_gamma   90.00
#
_symmetry.space_group_name_H-M   'P 1'
#
loop_
_entity.id
_entity.type
_entity.pdbx_description
1 polymer ?
#
loop_
_entity_poly.entity_id
_entity_poly.type
_entity_poly.pdbx_seq_one_letter_code
_entity_poly.pdbx_strand_id
1 'polypeptide(L)'
;MTYAVRGDCSPLSLDSTVGGHRHNHATAVKTEGERVATGLIGVGLITMNLDEGRLPVDVDVSRNIHDRLESADLSAAAMTGYYVALWRHDAPVIASGRWTELTVTPSRREELITLLDTRSLAEFERVERSLRLSDEFVGQGPVTDFGVPSITVVANISRIGGIEIDPRWAATASPSYIAHDILDCANQIRQQRPRFHEDGTWADRTDDELEHELAEYKRYLMRNS
;
A
#
# COMPACT_ATOMS: atom_id res chain seq x y z
N MET A 1 -9.83 -17.20 48.94
CA MET A 1 -9.39 -16.43 50.11
C MET A 1 -9.97 -15.03 49.96
N THR A 2 -10.89 -14.65 50.85
CA THR A 2 -11.74 -13.46 50.70
C THR A 2 -11.11 -12.28 51.42
N TYR A 3 -11.14 -11.08 50.84
CA TYR A 3 -11.30 -9.84 51.62
C TYR A 3 -12.01 -8.77 50.81
N ALA A 4 -13.03 -8.18 51.42
CA ALA A 4 -13.68 -6.94 51.02
C ALA A 4 -13.72 -6.04 52.25
N VAL A 5 -13.50 -4.73 52.09
CA VAL A 5 -13.72 -3.75 53.16
C VAL A 5 -14.36 -2.51 52.57
N ARG A 6 -15.54 -2.15 53.11
CA ARG A 6 -16.21 -0.84 52.91
C ARG A 6 -15.65 0.18 53.89
N GLY A 7 -15.81 1.46 53.58
CA GLY A 7 -15.63 2.56 54.54
C GLY A 7 -16.51 3.75 54.16
N ASP A 8 -17.74 3.78 54.65
CA ASP A 8 -18.59 4.98 54.65
C ASP A 8 -18.14 5.95 55.76
N CYS A 9 -18.23 7.26 55.53
CA CYS A 9 -18.60 8.26 56.55
C CYS A 9 -18.83 9.66 55.95
N SER A 10 -20.06 10.17 56.06
CA SER A 10 -20.41 11.61 56.08
C SER A 10 -20.61 12.02 57.56
N PRO A 11 -21.11 13.23 57.96
CA PRO A 11 -21.40 14.47 57.21
C PRO A 11 -20.86 15.75 57.93
N LEU A 12 -21.19 16.96 57.45
CA LEU A 12 -21.77 18.07 58.27
C LEU A 12 -22.07 19.36 57.47
N SER A 13 -23.26 19.93 57.74
CA SER A 13 -23.84 21.24 57.39
C SER A 13 -22.96 22.45 57.79
N LEU A 14 -23.10 23.73 57.38
CA LEU A 14 -24.20 24.69 57.08
C LEU A 14 -23.63 25.84 56.16
N ASP A 15 -24.33 26.86 55.63
CA ASP A 15 -25.74 27.11 55.20
C ASP A 15 -25.85 28.53 54.53
N SER A 16 -27.00 28.88 53.91
CA SER A 16 -27.57 30.22 53.59
C SER A 16 -26.72 31.39 53.05
N THR A 17 -27.10 31.95 51.88
CA THR A 17 -27.71 33.32 51.74
C THR A 17 -27.66 33.92 50.30
N VAL A 18 -28.86 34.12 49.71
CA VAL A 18 -29.33 35.20 48.80
C VAL A 18 -28.42 35.83 47.72
N GLY A 19 -28.87 35.75 46.45
CA GLY A 19 -29.08 36.95 45.62
C GLY A 19 -28.25 37.11 44.33
N GLY A 20 -28.92 37.47 43.22
CA GLY A 20 -28.27 38.08 42.06
C GLY A 20 -28.59 37.47 40.68
N HIS A 21 -29.67 37.93 40.05
CA HIS A 21 -29.82 37.79 38.59
C HIS A 21 -28.70 38.56 37.87
N ARG A 22 -27.97 37.90 36.97
CA ARG A 22 -27.36 38.55 35.79
C ARG A 22 -27.23 37.54 34.65
N HIS A 23 -27.70 37.91 33.47
CA HIS A 23 -27.46 37.17 32.24
C HIS A 23 -25.96 37.16 31.93
N ASN A 24 -25.39 35.97 31.77
CA ASN A 24 -24.13 35.80 31.06
C ASN A 24 -24.41 34.91 29.84
N HIS A 25 -24.07 35.41 28.66
CA HIS A 25 -24.06 34.62 27.42
C HIS A 25 -23.08 33.46 27.60
N ALA A 26 -23.61 32.24 27.77
CA ALA A 26 -22.82 31.04 27.60
C ALA A 26 -22.65 30.80 26.09
N THR A 27 -21.50 31.18 25.55
CA THR A 27 -21.09 30.79 24.20
C THR A 27 -20.99 29.27 24.16
N ALA A 28 -21.98 28.62 23.57
CA ALA A 28 -21.96 27.17 23.40
C ALA A 28 -20.83 26.80 22.44
N VAL A 29 -19.72 26.32 23.00
CA VAL A 29 -18.65 25.67 22.23
C VAL A 29 -19.26 24.40 21.67
N LYS A 30 -19.64 24.44 20.39
CA LYS A 30 -20.24 23.33 19.69
C LYS A 30 -19.16 22.32 19.27
N THR A 31 -18.59 21.62 20.25
CA THR A 31 -17.67 20.50 20.03
C THR A 31 -18.46 19.23 19.65
N GLU A 32 -19.22 19.29 18.56
CA GLU A 32 -19.57 18.10 17.80
C GLU A 32 -18.42 17.93 16.80
N GLY A 33 -17.52 16.96 16.98
CA GLY A 33 -17.93 15.57 17.08
C GLY A 33 -18.01 14.92 15.70
N GLU A 34 -17.46 15.58 14.67
CA GLU A 34 -17.30 15.07 13.31
C GLU A 34 -16.27 13.91 13.26
N ARG A 35 -16.66 12.78 13.85
CA ARG A 35 -16.21 11.48 13.37
C ARG A 35 -16.87 11.28 12.02
N VAL A 36 -16.25 11.82 10.97
CA VAL A 36 -16.55 11.40 9.59
C VAL A 36 -16.38 9.89 9.58
N ALA A 37 -17.48 9.16 9.40
CA ALA A 37 -17.39 7.73 9.17
C ALA A 37 -16.54 7.56 7.91
N THR A 38 -15.38 6.91 8.05
CA THR A 38 -14.52 6.55 6.92
C THR A 38 -15.19 5.42 6.15
N GLY A 39 -16.34 5.74 5.54
CA GLY A 39 -17.03 4.89 4.60
C GLY A 39 -16.07 4.59 3.48
N LEU A 40 -15.92 3.30 3.17
CA LEU A 40 -15.05 2.83 2.11
C LEU A 40 -15.55 3.44 0.78
N ILE A 41 -14.87 4.48 0.31
CA ILE A 41 -15.29 5.28 -0.84
C ILE A 41 -15.28 4.38 -2.08
N GLY A 42 -16.37 4.38 -2.84
CA GLY A 42 -16.47 3.64 -4.10
C GLY A 42 -16.32 2.12 -4.02
N VAL A 43 -16.63 1.46 -2.89
CA VAL A 43 -16.62 -0.02 -2.80
C VAL A 43 -17.43 -0.65 -3.93
N GLY A 44 -16.79 -1.55 -4.68
CA GLY A 44 -17.41 -2.25 -5.80
C GLY A 44 -17.67 -1.38 -7.02
N LEU A 45 -17.23 -0.11 -7.03
CA LEU A 45 -17.16 0.70 -8.26
C LEU A 45 -15.86 0.44 -9.02
N ILE A 46 -14.78 0.12 -8.31
CA ILE A 46 -13.53 -0.38 -8.87
C ILE A 46 -13.21 -1.70 -8.16
N THR A 47 -12.98 -2.76 -8.91
CA THR A 47 -12.56 -4.07 -8.39
C THR A 47 -11.36 -4.58 -9.18
N MET A 48 -10.53 -5.39 -8.53
CA MET A 48 -9.27 -5.87 -9.10
C MET A 48 -9.04 -7.33 -8.71
N ASN A 49 -8.32 -8.06 -9.57
CA ASN A 49 -7.65 -9.30 -9.21
C ASN A 49 -6.14 -9.05 -9.25
N LEU A 50 -5.40 -9.63 -8.29
CA LEU A 50 -3.96 -9.44 -8.15
C LEU A 50 -3.19 -10.72 -8.50
N ASP A 51 -1.95 -10.55 -8.96
CA ASP A 51 -0.96 -11.63 -9.00
C ASP A 51 -0.27 -11.85 -7.63
N GLU A 52 0.61 -12.85 -7.57
CA GLU A 52 1.47 -13.17 -6.43
C GLU A 52 2.35 -11.97 -5.99
N GLY A 53 2.70 -11.10 -6.93
CA GLY A 53 3.37 -9.81 -6.66
C GLY A 53 2.46 -8.74 -6.07
N ARG A 54 1.18 -9.05 -5.82
CA ARG A 54 0.13 -8.12 -5.36
C ARG A 54 -0.05 -6.92 -6.28
N LEU A 55 0.17 -7.10 -7.58
CA LEU A 55 -0.12 -6.11 -8.63
C LEU A 55 -1.38 -6.51 -9.40
N PRO A 56 -2.22 -5.55 -9.82
CA PRO A 56 -3.36 -5.82 -10.68
C PRO A 56 -2.97 -6.59 -11.95
N VAL A 57 -3.73 -7.65 -12.23
CA VAL A 57 -3.73 -8.39 -13.51
C VAL A 57 -5.07 -8.26 -14.25
N ASP A 58 -6.11 -7.81 -13.54
CA ASP A 58 -7.45 -7.56 -14.05
C ASP A 58 -8.07 -6.44 -13.20
N VAL A 59 -8.81 -5.54 -13.85
CA VAL A 59 -9.42 -4.35 -13.25
C VAL A 59 -10.78 -4.13 -13.92
N ASP A 60 -11.87 -4.18 -13.13
CA ASP A 60 -13.21 -3.80 -13.59
C ASP A 60 -13.63 -2.48 -12.93
N VAL A 61 -14.11 -1.55 -13.76
CA VAL A 61 -14.59 -0.22 -13.36
C VAL A 61 -16.04 -0.10 -13.79
N SER A 62 -16.91 0.17 -12.82
CA SER A 62 -18.36 0.22 -13.03
C SER A 62 -18.73 1.22 -14.13
N ARG A 63 -19.60 0.80 -15.05
CA ARG A 63 -20.07 1.64 -16.17
C ARG A 63 -20.77 2.93 -15.71
N ASN A 64 -21.32 2.91 -14.50
CA ASN A 64 -22.05 4.02 -13.88
C ASN A 64 -21.20 4.72 -12.80
N ILE A 65 -19.86 4.64 -12.87
CA ILE A 65 -18.99 5.23 -11.84
C ILE A 65 -19.20 6.74 -11.71
N HIS A 66 -19.33 7.44 -12.84
CA HIS A 66 -19.58 8.90 -12.89
C HIS A 66 -20.96 9.32 -12.38
N ASP A 67 -21.95 8.40 -12.36
CA ASP A 67 -23.27 8.66 -11.75
C ASP A 67 -23.25 8.50 -10.22
N ARG A 68 -22.16 7.94 -9.66
CA ARG A 68 -22.10 7.42 -8.29
C ARG A 68 -20.93 7.95 -7.47
N LEU A 69 -19.99 8.64 -8.11
CA LEU A 69 -18.75 9.11 -7.52
C LEU A 69 -18.21 10.31 -8.29
N GLU A 70 -17.82 11.36 -7.59
CA GLU A 70 -17.16 12.53 -8.17
C GLU A 70 -15.75 12.17 -8.66
N SER A 71 -15.27 12.80 -9.73
CA SER A 71 -13.97 12.43 -10.30
C SER A 71 -12.78 12.67 -9.36
N ALA A 72 -12.92 13.57 -8.40
CA ALA A 72 -11.95 13.82 -7.32
C ALA A 72 -11.78 12.64 -6.35
N ASP A 73 -12.80 11.78 -6.21
CA ASP A 73 -12.79 10.65 -5.28
C ASP A 73 -12.29 9.35 -5.94
N LEU A 74 -11.94 9.37 -7.24
CA LEU A 74 -11.56 8.18 -7.99
C LEU A 74 -10.24 7.56 -7.52
N SER A 75 -9.23 8.35 -7.11
CA SER A 75 -8.01 7.84 -6.46
C SER A 75 -8.36 7.01 -5.20
N ALA A 76 -9.24 7.54 -4.35
CA ALA A 76 -9.66 6.91 -3.11
C ALA A 76 -10.48 5.63 -3.35
N ALA A 77 -11.34 5.62 -4.38
CA ALA A 77 -12.07 4.43 -4.80
C ALA A 77 -11.15 3.36 -5.41
N ALA A 78 -10.15 3.74 -6.20
CA ALA A 78 -9.17 2.82 -6.78
C ALA A 78 -8.33 2.16 -5.68
N MET A 79 -7.84 2.94 -4.70
CA MET A 79 -7.14 2.40 -3.53
C MET A 79 -8.05 1.53 -2.65
N THR A 80 -9.32 1.88 -2.50
CA THR A 80 -10.30 1.02 -1.79
C THR A 80 -10.50 -0.31 -2.51
N GLY A 81 -10.65 -0.30 -3.84
CA GLY A 81 -10.70 -1.50 -4.68
C GLY A 81 -9.44 -2.36 -4.54
N TYR A 82 -8.26 -1.73 -4.56
CA TYR A 82 -6.97 -2.41 -4.36
C TYR A 82 -6.88 -3.09 -2.97
N TYR A 83 -7.22 -2.39 -1.89
CA TYR A 83 -7.16 -2.99 -0.54
C TYR A 83 -8.14 -4.14 -0.35
N VAL A 84 -9.33 -4.07 -0.97
CA VAL A 84 -10.29 -5.19 -0.97
C VAL A 84 -9.73 -6.38 -1.76
N ALA A 85 -9.07 -6.14 -2.90
CA ALA A 85 -8.43 -7.18 -3.70
C ALA A 85 -7.25 -7.83 -2.95
N LEU A 86 -6.40 -7.01 -2.31
CA LEU A 86 -5.26 -7.46 -1.50
C LEU A 86 -5.72 -8.31 -0.31
N TRP A 87 -6.76 -7.90 0.40
CA TRP A 87 -7.30 -8.70 1.49
C TRP A 87 -7.86 -10.06 1.00
N ARG A 88 -8.55 -10.08 -0.15
CA ARG A 88 -9.04 -11.34 -0.75
C ARG A 88 -7.91 -12.26 -1.21
N HIS A 89 -6.84 -11.69 -1.78
CA HIS A 89 -5.65 -12.42 -2.20
C HIS A 89 -4.93 -13.06 -1.01
N ASP A 90 -4.74 -12.32 0.07
CA ASP A 90 -3.98 -12.77 1.25
C ASP A 90 -4.82 -13.59 2.25
N ALA A 91 -6.16 -13.55 2.17
CA ALA A 91 -7.05 -14.26 3.10
C ALA A 91 -6.81 -15.78 3.22
N PRO A 92 -6.51 -16.56 2.16
CA PRO A 92 -6.20 -17.99 2.29
C PRO A 92 -4.92 -18.25 3.11
N VAL A 93 -3.91 -17.40 2.96
CA VAL A 93 -2.64 -17.47 3.71
C VAL A 93 -2.90 -17.15 5.18
N ILE A 94 -3.65 -16.08 5.46
CA ILE A 94 -4.10 -15.70 6.81
C ILE A 94 -4.87 -16.84 7.48
N ALA A 95 -5.87 -17.39 6.80
CA ALA A 95 -6.75 -18.44 7.33
C ALA A 95 -6.02 -19.76 7.61
N SER A 96 -4.94 -20.04 6.88
CA SER A 96 -4.08 -21.21 7.10
C SER A 96 -2.96 -20.99 8.12
N GLY A 97 -2.82 -19.77 8.67
CA GLY A 97 -1.80 -19.43 9.66
C GLY A 97 -0.38 -19.34 9.11
N ARG A 98 -0.19 -19.33 7.78
CA ARG A 98 1.13 -19.29 7.13
C ARG A 98 1.64 -17.84 6.97
N TRP A 99 1.65 -17.10 8.08
CA TRP A 99 1.94 -15.65 8.12
C TRP A 99 3.24 -15.23 7.43
N THR A 100 4.24 -16.12 7.33
CA THR A 100 5.50 -15.89 6.62
C THR A 100 5.29 -15.61 5.13
N GLU A 101 4.32 -16.27 4.48
CA GLU A 101 3.98 -16.06 3.06
C GLU A 101 3.35 -14.68 2.77
N LEU A 102 2.92 -13.93 3.81
CA LEU A 102 2.47 -12.55 3.65
C LEU A 102 3.64 -11.56 3.50
N THR A 103 4.86 -11.99 3.83
CA THR A 103 6.06 -11.17 3.69
C THR A 103 6.64 -11.45 2.31
N VAL A 104 6.52 -10.48 1.40
CA VAL A 104 7.21 -10.53 0.09
C VAL A 104 8.65 -10.11 0.31
N THR A 105 9.39 -10.99 0.96
CA THR A 105 10.84 -10.96 1.12
C THR A 105 11.35 -12.28 0.54
N PRO A 106 12.24 -12.22 -0.47
CA PRO A 106 12.79 -13.43 -1.07
C PRO A 106 13.56 -14.27 -0.04
N SER A 107 13.69 -15.56 -0.32
CA SER A 107 14.60 -16.46 0.36
C SER A 107 16.02 -15.91 0.31
N ARG A 108 16.83 -16.14 1.35
CA ARG A 108 18.25 -15.73 1.34
C ARG A 108 18.98 -16.31 0.12
N ARG A 109 18.63 -17.52 -0.30
CA ARG A 109 19.18 -18.18 -1.48
C ARG A 109 18.75 -17.46 -2.77
N GLU A 110 17.48 -17.10 -2.88
CA GLU A 110 16.96 -16.29 -4.00
C GLU A 110 17.70 -14.94 -4.10
N GLU A 111 17.95 -14.25 -2.98
CA GLU A 111 18.73 -13.00 -2.96
C GLU A 111 20.12 -13.18 -3.58
N LEU A 112 20.85 -14.22 -3.13
CA LEU A 112 22.23 -14.47 -3.55
C LEU A 112 22.30 -14.81 -5.04
N ILE A 113 21.43 -15.72 -5.51
CA ILE A 113 21.37 -16.15 -6.91
C ILE A 113 21.00 -14.97 -7.82
N THR A 114 19.97 -14.21 -7.46
CA THR A 114 19.51 -13.04 -8.23
C THR A 114 20.60 -11.96 -8.33
N LEU A 115 21.37 -11.73 -7.25
CA LEU A 115 22.48 -10.77 -7.26
C LEU A 115 23.66 -11.24 -8.12
N LEU A 116 23.99 -12.55 -8.10
CA LEU A 116 25.06 -13.15 -8.90
C LEU A 116 24.75 -13.17 -10.39
N ASP A 117 23.48 -13.28 -10.80
CA ASP A 117 23.08 -13.26 -12.21
C ASP A 117 22.93 -11.84 -12.83
N THR A 118 23.08 -10.78 -12.03
CA THR A 118 23.15 -9.39 -12.55
C THR A 118 24.39 -9.19 -13.42
N ARG A 119 24.32 -8.32 -14.43
CA ARG A 119 25.37 -8.15 -15.46
C ARG A 119 26.18 -6.85 -15.34
N SER A 120 25.84 -5.99 -14.38
CA SER A 120 26.49 -4.69 -14.19
C SER A 120 26.35 -4.20 -12.75
N LEU A 121 27.26 -3.33 -12.31
CA LEU A 121 27.20 -2.73 -10.97
C LEU A 121 25.87 -1.97 -10.75
N ALA A 122 25.39 -1.23 -11.75
CA ALA A 122 24.14 -0.47 -11.67
C ALA A 122 22.88 -1.37 -11.56
N GLU A 123 22.95 -2.61 -12.05
CA GLU A 123 21.89 -3.61 -11.88
C GLU A 123 21.96 -4.26 -10.50
N PHE A 124 23.17 -4.66 -10.08
CA PHE A 124 23.46 -5.17 -8.73
C PHE A 124 22.97 -4.22 -7.63
N GLU A 125 23.32 -2.93 -7.72
CA GLU A 125 22.89 -1.90 -6.77
C GLU A 125 21.37 -1.63 -6.80
N ARG A 126 20.70 -1.88 -7.93
CA ARG A 126 19.23 -1.78 -8.02
C ARG A 126 18.56 -2.94 -7.29
N VAL A 127 19.08 -4.15 -7.41
CA VAL A 127 18.59 -5.33 -6.67
C VAL A 127 18.87 -5.16 -5.17
N GLU A 128 20.07 -4.75 -4.76
CA GLU A 128 20.40 -4.48 -3.35
C GLU A 128 19.49 -3.42 -2.70
N ARG A 129 19.14 -2.34 -3.42
CA ARG A 129 18.21 -1.32 -2.91
C ARG A 129 16.77 -1.80 -2.83
N SER A 130 16.33 -2.61 -3.81
CA SER A 130 14.99 -3.22 -3.81
C SER A 130 14.79 -4.14 -2.60
N LEU A 131 15.81 -4.93 -2.25
CA LEU A 131 15.80 -5.81 -1.06
C LEU A 131 15.67 -5.04 0.27
N ARG A 132 16.19 -3.80 0.33
CA ARG A 132 16.10 -2.94 1.53
C ARG A 132 14.73 -2.27 1.69
N LEU A 133 13.76 -2.58 0.83
CA LEU A 133 12.42 -1.98 0.78
C LEU A 133 12.44 -0.45 0.59
N SER A 134 13.57 0.12 0.14
CA SER A 134 13.77 1.57 0.02
C SER A 134 13.46 2.13 -1.38
N ASP A 135 13.32 1.26 -2.38
CA ASP A 135 13.00 1.66 -3.75
C ASP A 135 11.48 1.69 -3.98
N GLU A 136 11.02 2.81 -4.53
CA GLU A 136 9.68 2.95 -5.10
C GLU A 136 9.74 2.72 -6.62
N PHE A 137 8.78 1.94 -7.11
CA PHE A 137 8.52 1.66 -8.51
C PHE A 137 7.29 2.47 -8.93
N VAL A 138 7.38 3.17 -10.06
CA VAL A 138 6.34 4.10 -10.50
C VAL A 138 5.85 3.72 -11.89
N GLY A 139 4.56 3.42 -12.00
CA GLY A 139 3.86 3.29 -13.27
C GLY A 139 3.13 4.58 -13.60
N GLN A 140 3.20 5.05 -14.84
CA GLN A 140 2.50 6.25 -15.30
C GLN A 140 1.68 5.97 -16.56
N GLY A 141 0.42 6.41 -16.53
CA GLY A 141 -0.45 6.41 -17.71
C GLY A 141 -0.06 7.51 -18.70
N PRO A 142 -0.73 7.58 -19.87
CA PRO A 142 -0.50 8.62 -20.87
C PRO A 142 -0.57 10.04 -20.28
N VAL A 143 0.29 10.94 -20.78
CA VAL A 143 0.21 12.36 -20.43
C VAL A 143 -1.07 12.95 -21.02
N THR A 144 -1.87 13.58 -20.17
CA THR A 144 -3.14 14.23 -20.53
C THR A 144 -2.91 15.59 -21.19
N ASP A 145 -3.96 16.14 -21.79
CA ASP A 145 -3.98 17.53 -22.29
C ASP A 145 -3.67 18.59 -21.21
N PHE A 146 -3.70 18.20 -19.93
CA PHE A 146 -3.34 19.04 -18.78
C PHE A 146 -1.86 18.93 -18.35
N GLY A 147 -1.03 18.21 -19.10
CA GLY A 147 0.42 18.11 -18.88
C GLY A 147 0.85 17.21 -17.71
N VAL A 148 -0.04 16.37 -17.21
CA VAL A 148 0.23 15.37 -16.15
C VAL A 148 -0.23 13.98 -16.60
N PRO A 149 0.32 12.87 -16.06
CA PRO A 149 -0.18 11.52 -16.36
C PRO A 149 -1.67 11.37 -15.99
N SER A 150 -2.42 10.60 -16.77
CA SER A 150 -3.82 10.23 -16.48
C SER A 150 -3.94 9.52 -15.14
N ILE A 151 -3.01 8.59 -14.89
CA ILE A 151 -2.88 7.80 -13.68
C ILE A 151 -1.39 7.73 -13.30
N THR A 152 -1.09 7.76 -12.00
CA THR A 152 0.23 7.42 -11.45
C THR A 152 0.05 6.38 -10.35
N VAL A 153 0.71 5.24 -10.48
CA VAL A 153 0.72 4.18 -9.46
C VAL A 153 2.12 4.12 -8.85
N VAL A 154 2.20 4.14 -7.52
CA VAL A 154 3.46 4.00 -6.77
C VAL A 154 3.39 2.71 -5.96
N ALA A 155 4.43 1.89 -6.04
CA ALA A 155 4.55 0.62 -5.34
C ALA A 155 5.96 0.43 -4.79
N ASN A 156 6.09 -0.36 -3.72
CA ASN A 156 7.39 -0.94 -3.35
C ASN A 156 7.45 -2.40 -3.87
N ILE A 157 8.41 -3.21 -3.42
CA ILE A 157 8.50 -4.62 -3.85
C ILE A 157 7.28 -5.44 -3.39
N SER A 158 6.67 -5.10 -2.25
CA SER A 158 5.67 -5.92 -1.57
C SER A 158 4.22 -5.61 -1.91
N ARG A 159 3.89 -4.37 -2.33
CA ARG A 159 2.52 -3.92 -2.69
C ARG A 159 2.50 -2.54 -3.36
N ILE A 160 1.34 -2.15 -3.90
CA ILE A 160 1.03 -0.76 -4.24
C ILE A 160 0.86 0.06 -2.94
N GLY A 161 1.44 1.26 -2.92
CA GLY A 161 1.30 2.26 -1.86
C GLY A 161 0.31 3.38 -2.22
N GLY A 162 0.15 3.71 -3.49
CA GLY A 162 -0.78 4.73 -3.97
C GLY A 162 -1.20 4.55 -5.43
N ILE A 163 -2.43 4.96 -5.74
CA ILE A 163 -3.00 5.08 -7.09
C ILE A 163 -3.61 6.47 -7.17
N GLU A 164 -2.97 7.37 -7.91
CA GLU A 164 -3.47 8.72 -8.18
C GLU A 164 -4.02 8.80 -9.59
N ILE A 165 -5.17 9.47 -9.74
CA ILE A 165 -5.88 9.62 -11.02
C ILE A 165 -6.13 11.12 -11.21
N ASP A 166 -5.78 11.71 -12.37
CA ASP A 166 -6.09 13.12 -12.65
C ASP A 166 -7.62 13.31 -12.75
N PRO A 167 -8.25 14.03 -11.81
CA PRO A 167 -9.71 14.15 -11.77
C PRO A 167 -10.27 14.92 -12.97
N ARG A 168 -9.45 15.71 -13.67
CA ARG A 168 -9.87 16.49 -14.86
C ARG A 168 -9.98 15.60 -16.09
N TRP A 169 -9.04 14.67 -16.26
CA TRP A 169 -9.11 13.62 -17.27
C TRP A 169 -10.21 12.63 -16.94
N ALA A 170 -10.25 12.15 -15.70
CA ALA A 170 -11.18 11.11 -15.28
C ALA A 170 -12.65 11.54 -15.34
N ALA A 171 -12.95 12.83 -15.20
CA ALA A 171 -14.31 13.39 -15.40
C ALA A 171 -14.91 13.14 -16.79
N THR A 172 -14.08 12.81 -17.80
CA THR A 172 -14.54 12.51 -19.18
C THR A 172 -14.07 11.15 -19.70
N ALA A 173 -13.14 10.48 -19.00
CA ALA A 173 -12.62 9.18 -19.38
C ALA A 173 -13.72 8.09 -19.32
N SER A 174 -13.73 7.19 -20.31
CA SER A 174 -14.52 5.96 -20.22
C SER A 174 -14.01 5.12 -19.03
N PRO A 175 -14.90 4.48 -18.24
CA PRO A 175 -14.53 3.49 -17.23
C PRO A 175 -13.51 2.45 -17.72
N SER A 176 -13.62 2.04 -18.98
CA SER A 176 -12.68 1.10 -19.62
C SER A 176 -11.26 1.64 -19.77
N TYR A 177 -11.08 2.95 -19.96
CA TYR A 177 -9.75 3.57 -20.02
C TYR A 177 -9.15 3.72 -18.62
N ILE A 178 -9.95 4.01 -17.60
CA ILE A 178 -9.50 4.00 -16.20
C ILE A 178 -8.99 2.61 -15.82
N ALA A 179 -9.73 1.55 -16.17
CA ALA A 179 -9.30 0.17 -15.96
C ALA A 179 -7.97 -0.15 -16.67
N HIS A 180 -7.87 0.21 -17.96
CA HIS A 180 -6.70 -0.05 -18.79
C HIS A 180 -5.44 0.68 -18.26
N ASP A 181 -5.55 1.97 -17.95
CA ASP A 181 -4.42 2.77 -17.49
C ASP A 181 -3.88 2.29 -16.13
N ILE A 182 -4.75 1.82 -15.21
CA ILE A 182 -4.33 1.18 -13.95
C ILE A 182 -3.54 -0.11 -14.25
N LEU A 183 -4.05 -0.95 -15.15
CA LEU A 183 -3.42 -2.23 -15.51
C LEU A 183 -2.07 -2.01 -16.21
N ASP A 184 -1.95 -0.99 -17.07
CA ASP A 184 -0.72 -0.63 -17.75
C ASP A 184 0.33 -0.06 -16.78
N CYS A 185 -0.09 0.75 -15.81
CA CYS A 185 0.79 1.18 -14.71
C CYS A 185 1.29 -0.03 -13.89
N ALA A 186 0.43 -1.01 -13.60
CA ALA A 186 0.81 -2.25 -12.93
C ALA A 186 1.79 -3.08 -13.77
N ASN A 187 1.59 -3.14 -15.11
CA ASN A 187 2.51 -3.78 -16.05
C ASN A 187 3.90 -3.12 -16.06
N GLN A 188 3.98 -1.80 -16.04
CA GLN A 188 5.25 -1.06 -15.93
C GLN A 188 5.98 -1.39 -14.62
N ILE A 189 5.27 -1.37 -13.48
CA ILE A 189 5.84 -1.71 -12.17
C ILE A 189 6.36 -3.16 -12.15
N ARG A 190 5.62 -4.10 -12.74
CA ARG A 190 6.00 -5.53 -12.88
C ARG A 190 7.26 -5.74 -13.73
N GLN A 191 7.60 -4.78 -14.61
CA GLN A 191 8.84 -4.79 -15.39
C GLN A 191 10.02 -4.12 -14.66
N GLN A 192 9.74 -3.18 -13.75
CA GLN A 192 10.78 -2.49 -12.96
C GLN A 192 11.25 -3.30 -11.74
N ARG A 193 10.35 -4.05 -11.11
CA ARG A 193 10.67 -4.91 -9.96
C ARG A 193 11.65 -6.02 -10.34
N PRO A 194 12.70 -6.26 -9.54
CA PRO A 194 13.51 -7.48 -9.66
C PRO A 194 12.63 -8.73 -9.55
N ARG A 195 13.02 -9.78 -10.29
CA ARG A 195 12.44 -11.12 -10.14
C ARG A 195 13.45 -11.96 -9.38
N PHE A 196 13.02 -12.46 -8.23
CA PHE A 196 13.82 -13.35 -7.40
C PHE A 196 13.57 -14.80 -7.82
N HIS A 197 14.61 -15.63 -7.78
CA HIS A 197 14.57 -17.01 -8.27
C HIS A 197 15.68 -17.86 -7.63
N GLU A 198 15.47 -19.18 -7.53
CA GLU A 198 16.46 -20.16 -7.07
C GLU A 198 17.03 -21.05 -8.20
N ASP A 199 16.59 -20.85 -9.44
CA ASP A 199 17.02 -21.61 -10.61
C ASP A 199 18.17 -20.92 -11.37
N GLY A 200 18.70 -21.58 -12.42
CA GLY A 200 19.78 -21.05 -13.25
C GLY A 200 21.17 -21.55 -12.87
N THR A 201 22.21 -20.79 -13.24
CA THR A 201 23.64 -21.22 -13.19
C THR A 201 24.12 -21.56 -11.78
N TRP A 202 23.50 -20.96 -10.77
CA TRP A 202 23.89 -21.03 -9.37
C TRP A 202 23.06 -22.02 -8.54
N ALA A 203 22.02 -22.63 -9.15
CA ALA A 203 21.03 -23.45 -8.46
C ALA A 203 21.59 -24.70 -7.75
N ASP A 204 22.71 -25.25 -8.22
CA ASP A 204 23.37 -26.44 -7.63
C ASP A 204 24.39 -26.10 -6.53
N ARG A 205 24.68 -24.82 -6.25
CA ARG A 205 25.68 -24.39 -5.26
C ARG A 205 25.12 -24.37 -3.84
N THR A 206 25.96 -24.63 -2.85
CA THR A 206 25.62 -24.44 -1.43
C THR A 206 25.53 -22.95 -1.07
N ASP A 207 24.75 -22.60 -0.05
CA ASP A 207 24.60 -21.18 0.36
C ASP A 207 25.94 -20.56 0.77
N ASP A 208 26.84 -21.32 1.42
CA ASP A 208 28.20 -20.87 1.77
C ASP A 208 29.04 -20.52 0.52
N GLU A 209 28.92 -21.30 -0.57
CA GLU A 209 29.57 -20.97 -1.86
C GLU A 209 28.97 -19.72 -2.48
N LEU A 210 27.64 -19.57 -2.44
CA LEU A 210 26.94 -18.39 -2.98
C LEU A 210 27.35 -17.11 -2.24
N GLU A 211 27.46 -17.14 -0.91
CA GLU A 211 27.93 -15.98 -0.14
C GLU A 211 29.40 -15.63 -0.42
N HIS A 212 30.25 -16.64 -0.61
CA HIS A 212 31.66 -16.43 -0.97
C HIS A 212 31.81 -15.79 -2.36
N GLU A 213 31.15 -16.37 -3.36
CA GLU A 213 31.17 -15.88 -4.75
C GLU A 213 30.59 -14.46 -4.84
N LEU A 214 29.50 -14.16 -4.11
CA LEU A 214 28.88 -12.83 -4.11
C LEU A 214 29.86 -11.75 -3.59
N ALA A 215 30.66 -12.07 -2.58
CA ALA A 215 31.63 -11.15 -2.00
C ALA A 215 32.78 -10.81 -2.97
N GLU A 216 33.22 -11.76 -3.79
CA GLU A 216 34.20 -11.50 -4.87
C GLU A 216 33.54 -10.84 -6.08
N TYR A 217 32.31 -11.24 -6.46
CA TYR A 217 31.59 -10.72 -7.61
C TYR A 217 31.32 -9.22 -7.50
N LYS A 218 30.92 -8.74 -6.31
CA LYS A 218 30.75 -7.30 -6.07
C LYS A 218 32.05 -6.51 -6.30
N ARG A 219 33.21 -7.06 -5.89
CA ARG A 219 34.53 -6.44 -6.11
C ARG A 219 34.94 -6.47 -7.59
N TYR A 220 34.58 -7.53 -8.30
CA TYR A 220 34.76 -7.65 -9.75
C TYR A 220 33.96 -6.56 -10.49
N LEU A 221 32.66 -6.42 -10.18
CA LEU A 221 31.81 -5.37 -10.76
C LEU A 221 32.33 -3.96 -10.46
N MET A 222 32.76 -3.68 -9.22
CA MET A 222 33.35 -2.39 -8.85
C MET A 222 34.68 -2.07 -9.55
N ARG A 223 35.40 -3.07 -10.08
CA ARG A 223 36.68 -2.87 -10.78
C ARG A 223 36.51 -2.66 -12.28
N ASN A 224 35.44 -3.19 -12.85
CA ASN A 224 35.19 -3.26 -14.30
C ASN A 224 33.96 -2.42 -14.73
N SER A 225 33.52 -1.50 -13.87
CA SER A 225 32.46 -0.51 -14.11
C SER A 225 33.01 0.82 -14.62
#